data_AF-A0A2S1QUS3-F1
#
_entry.id   AF-A0A2S1QUS3-F1
#
_cell.length_a   1.000
_cell.length_b   1.000
_cell.length_c   1.000
_cell.angle_alpha   90.00
_cell.angle_beta   90.00
_cell.angle_gamma   90.00
#
_symmetry.space_group_name_H-M   'P 1'
#
loop_
_entity.id
_entity.type
_entity.pdbx_description
1 polymer ?
#
loop_
_entity_poly.entity_id
_entity_poly.type
_entity_poly.pdbx_seq_one_letter_code
_entity_poly.pdbx_strand_id
1 'polypeptide(L)'
;MKEKKQNKYDRAYLRIAREWGQLSYCQRRKVGAIIVKDRMIISDGYNGTPSGFENCCEDDSGLTKWYVLHAEANAILKVARSTQSCEGATLYITMSPCKDCSKLIHQSGIKRVVYQETYKDNSGIEFLEKAGVEVACLPDLDQIQ
;
A
#
# COMPACT_ATOMS: atom_id res chain seq x y z
N MET A 1 -15.28 20.24 8.69
CA MET A 1 -14.08 20.91 8.15
C MET A 1 -12.82 20.04 8.25
N LYS A 2 -12.53 19.42 9.40
CA LYS A 2 -11.33 18.56 9.58
C LYS A 2 -11.32 17.34 8.66
N GLU A 3 -12.46 16.67 8.51
CA GLU A 3 -12.64 15.50 7.64
C GLU A 3 -12.49 15.83 6.15
N LYS A 4 -13.11 16.93 5.67
CA LYS A 4 -12.87 17.44 4.30
C LYS A 4 -11.40 17.72 4.01
N LYS A 5 -10.67 18.28 4.99
CA LYS A 5 -9.23 18.53 4.87
C LYS A 5 -8.44 17.22 4.81
N GLN A 6 -8.79 16.22 5.63
CA GLN A 6 -8.14 14.91 5.63
C GLN A 6 -8.34 14.19 4.29
N ASN A 7 -9.58 14.12 3.79
CA ASN A 7 -9.89 13.49 2.51
C ASN A 7 -9.13 14.13 1.34
N LYS A 8 -8.93 15.45 1.35
CA LYS A 8 -8.10 16.13 0.33
C LYS A 8 -6.66 15.61 0.32
N TYR A 9 -6.04 15.43 1.49
CA TYR A 9 -4.69 14.86 1.58
C TYR A 9 -4.67 13.37 1.23
N ASP A 10 -5.67 12.61 1.69
CA ASP A 10 -5.77 11.18 1.40
C ASP A 10 -5.84 10.92 -0.11
N ARG A 11 -6.64 11.71 -0.83
CA ARG A 11 -6.70 11.68 -2.30
C ARG A 11 -5.36 12.01 -2.93
N ALA A 12 -4.65 13.02 -2.44
CA ALA A 12 -3.34 13.40 -2.96
C ALA A 12 -2.31 12.27 -2.78
N TYR A 13 -2.24 11.66 -1.59
CA TYR A 13 -1.33 10.54 -1.33
C TYR A 13 -1.70 9.29 -2.12
N LEU A 14 -2.99 9.00 -2.31
CA LEU A 14 -3.42 7.90 -3.19
C LEU A 14 -3.07 8.14 -4.66
N ARG A 15 -3.13 9.39 -5.15
CA ARG A 15 -2.63 9.72 -6.51
C ARG A 15 -1.13 9.44 -6.61
N ILE A 16 -0.34 9.82 -5.61
CA ILE A 16 1.10 9.52 -5.58
C ILE A 16 1.33 8.00 -5.55
N ALA A 17 0.57 7.25 -4.74
CA ALA A 17 0.64 5.79 -4.72
C ALA A 17 0.31 5.18 -6.09
N ARG A 18 -0.68 5.72 -6.80
CA ARG A 18 -1.04 5.32 -8.16
C ARG A 18 0.09 5.57 -9.16
N GLU A 19 0.74 6.73 -9.10
CA GLU A 19 1.93 7.02 -9.93
C GLU A 19 3.08 6.05 -9.61
N TRP A 20 3.32 5.76 -8.34
CA TRP A 20 4.36 4.81 -7.93
C TRP A 20 4.09 3.40 -8.43
N GLY A 21 2.83 2.98 -8.43
CA GLY A 21 2.40 1.70 -8.98
C GLY A 21 2.75 1.54 -10.47
N GLN A 22 2.82 2.63 -11.25
CA GLN A 22 3.17 2.56 -12.67
C GLN A 22 4.58 2.03 -12.93
N LEU A 23 5.48 2.17 -11.94
CA LEU A 23 6.85 1.66 -11.98
C LEU A 23 6.93 0.13 -11.83
N SER A 24 5.83 -0.53 -11.45
CA SER A 24 5.78 -1.99 -11.39
C SER A 24 5.95 -2.61 -12.77
N TYR A 25 6.82 -3.61 -12.84
CA TYR A 25 7.03 -4.46 -14.00
C TYR A 25 6.02 -5.60 -14.12
N CYS A 26 5.16 -5.80 -13.11
CA CYS A 26 4.18 -6.87 -13.12
C CYS A 26 3.06 -6.54 -14.12
N GLN A 27 2.73 -7.49 -14.99
CA GLN A 27 1.73 -7.29 -16.03
C GLN A 27 0.30 -7.43 -15.51
N ARG A 28 0.11 -8.33 -14.53
CA ARG A 28 -1.24 -8.66 -14.03
C ARG A 28 -1.90 -7.50 -13.30
N ARG A 29 -1.15 -6.87 -12.38
CA ARG A 29 -1.64 -5.78 -11.52
C ARG A 29 -0.47 -4.89 -11.16
N LYS A 30 -0.70 -3.58 -11.25
CA LYS A 30 0.24 -2.54 -10.82
C LYS A 30 -0.26 -1.94 -9.52
N VAL A 31 0.40 -2.29 -8.42
CA VAL A 31 0.04 -1.88 -7.07
C VAL A 31 1.13 -0.95 -6.55
N GLY A 32 0.71 0.20 -6.01
CA GLY A 32 1.61 1.15 -5.38
C GLY A 32 1.16 1.47 -3.96
N ALA A 33 2.13 1.79 -3.11
CA ALA A 33 1.96 2.03 -1.69
C ALA A 33 2.82 3.22 -1.24
N ILE A 34 2.29 4.06 -0.36
CA ILE A 34 2.97 5.21 0.25
C ILE A 34 2.70 5.18 1.75
N ILE A 35 3.75 5.30 2.56
CA ILE A 35 3.62 5.41 4.02
C ILE A 35 3.88 6.86 4.42
N VAL A 36 2.92 7.44 5.13
CA VAL A 36 2.95 8.83 5.59
C VAL A 36 2.93 8.88 7.11
N LYS A 37 3.81 9.68 7.69
CA LYS A 37 3.83 10.00 9.11
C LYS A 37 4.02 11.50 9.29
N ASP A 38 3.22 12.12 10.14
CA ASP A 38 3.28 13.56 10.41
C ASP A 38 3.22 14.44 9.14
N ARG A 39 2.40 14.02 8.15
CA ARG A 39 2.26 14.61 6.79
C ARG A 39 3.50 14.50 5.89
N MET A 40 4.54 13.81 6.32
CA MET A 40 5.72 13.50 5.53
C MET A 40 5.61 12.10 4.93
N ILE A 41 5.90 11.97 3.64
CA ILE A 41 6.09 10.66 3.02
C ILE A 41 7.41 10.10 3.57
N ILE A 42 7.33 9.01 4.32
CA ILE A 42 8.51 8.35 4.92
C ILE A 42 8.94 7.12 4.13
N SER A 43 8.07 6.58 3.28
CA SER A 43 8.38 5.44 2.44
C SER A 43 7.40 5.31 1.27
N ASP A 44 7.85 4.56 0.28
CA ASP A 44 7.15 4.24 -0.95
C ASP A 44 7.45 2.79 -1.35
N GLY A 45 6.54 2.19 -2.09
CA GLY A 45 6.67 0.82 -2.58
C GLY A 45 5.76 0.56 -3.76
N TYR A 46 6.16 -0.37 -4.62
CA TYR A 46 5.33 -0.96 -5.66
C TYR A 46 5.60 -2.46 -5.70
N ASN A 47 4.71 -3.25 -6.28
CA ASN A 47 4.92 -4.69 -6.39
C ASN A 47 5.97 -5.02 -7.45
N GLY A 48 6.88 -5.93 -7.12
CA GLY A 48 8.01 -6.28 -7.98
C GLY A 48 8.87 -7.39 -7.39
N THR A 49 9.82 -7.87 -8.20
CA THR A 49 10.81 -8.85 -7.76
C THR A 49 11.81 -8.24 -6.78
N PRO A 50 12.49 -9.06 -5.96
CA PRO A 50 13.50 -8.57 -5.02
C PRO A 50 14.63 -7.83 -5.73
N SER A 51 15.26 -6.88 -5.03
CA SER A 51 16.39 -6.14 -5.60
C SER A 51 17.52 -7.08 -6.04
N GLY A 52 17.97 -6.93 -7.29
CA GLY A 52 19.00 -7.77 -7.90
C GLY A 52 18.48 -8.98 -8.69
N PHE A 53 17.17 -9.19 -8.74
CA PHE A 53 16.52 -10.23 -9.58
C PHE A 53 16.09 -9.65 -10.93
N GLU A 54 15.62 -10.50 -11.85
CA GLU A 54 14.98 -10.02 -13.08
C GLU A 54 13.70 -9.22 -12.81
N ASN A 55 13.35 -8.30 -13.71
CA ASN A 55 12.15 -7.48 -13.56
C ASN A 55 10.84 -8.22 -13.90
N CYS A 56 10.90 -9.40 -14.51
CA CYS A 56 9.70 -10.14 -14.89
C CYS A 56 9.03 -10.78 -13.66
N CYS A 57 7.83 -10.31 -13.30
CA CYS A 57 7.07 -10.81 -12.16
C CYS A 57 6.37 -12.15 -12.43
N GLU A 58 6.10 -12.46 -13.69
CA GLU A 58 5.37 -13.65 -14.11
C GLU A 58 6.35 -14.75 -14.60
N ASP A 59 5.98 -16.00 -14.40
CA ASP A 59 6.64 -17.16 -15.00
C ASP A 59 6.10 -17.44 -16.42
N ASP A 60 6.65 -18.46 -17.08
CA ASP A 60 6.25 -18.85 -18.44
C ASP A 60 4.77 -19.28 -18.56
N SER A 61 4.12 -19.60 -17.42
CA SER A 61 2.70 -19.93 -17.34
C SER A 61 1.81 -18.71 -17.06
N GLY A 62 2.40 -17.52 -16.91
CA GLY A 62 1.69 -16.28 -16.56
C GLY A 62 1.30 -16.18 -15.08
N LEU A 63 1.82 -17.05 -14.22
CA LEU A 63 1.62 -17.00 -12.78
C LEU A 63 2.64 -16.06 -12.14
N THR A 64 2.22 -15.30 -11.14
CA THR A 64 3.14 -14.43 -10.39
C THR A 64 4.11 -15.30 -9.62
N LYS A 65 5.42 -15.07 -9.81
CA LYS A 65 6.49 -15.77 -9.11
C LYS A 65 6.34 -15.60 -7.60
N TRP A 66 6.55 -16.68 -6.86
CA TRP A 66 6.32 -16.73 -5.41
C TRP A 66 7.16 -15.72 -4.60
N TYR A 67 8.29 -15.28 -5.15
CA TYR A 67 9.20 -14.32 -4.52
C TYR A 67 8.90 -12.85 -4.88
N VAL A 68 7.89 -12.58 -5.71
CA VAL A 68 7.44 -11.21 -5.96
C VAL A 68 6.89 -10.62 -4.67
N LEU A 69 7.43 -9.47 -4.29
CA LEU A 69 6.99 -8.74 -3.12
C LEU A 69 5.84 -7.81 -3.49
N HIS A 70 4.87 -7.74 -2.59
CA HIS A 70 3.75 -6.81 -2.70
C HIS A 70 4.20 -5.38 -2.35
N ALA A 71 3.42 -4.39 -2.78
CA ALA A 71 3.74 -2.98 -2.58
C ALA A 71 3.83 -2.61 -1.09
N GLU A 72 2.94 -3.16 -0.26
CA GLU A 72 2.90 -2.97 1.19
C GLU A 72 4.18 -3.49 1.85
N ALA A 73 4.58 -4.71 1.50
CA ALA A 73 5.78 -5.34 2.02
C ALA A 73 7.02 -4.53 1.63
N ASN A 74 7.13 -4.11 0.37
CA ASN A 74 8.23 -3.27 -0.08
C ASN A 74 8.28 -1.93 0.65
N ALA A 75 7.14 -1.27 0.85
CA ALA A 75 7.08 0.00 1.57
C ALA A 75 7.51 -0.16 3.04
N ILE A 76 7.06 -1.21 3.73
CA ILE A 76 7.45 -1.52 5.12
C ILE A 76 8.94 -1.87 5.21
N LEU A 77 9.44 -2.73 4.31
CA LEU A 77 10.85 -3.13 4.29
C LEU A 77 11.77 -1.94 4.01
N LYS A 78 11.35 -0.98 3.18
CA LYS A 78 12.09 0.25 2.94
C LYS A 78 12.16 1.12 4.20
N VAL A 79 11.10 1.18 5.02
CA VAL A 79 11.17 1.82 6.35
C VAL A 79 12.16 1.09 7.25
N ALA A 80 12.14 -0.25 7.28
CA ALA A 80 13.05 -1.05 8.11
C ALA A 80 14.54 -0.86 7.74
N ARG A 81 14.84 -0.48 6.49
CA ARG A 81 16.19 -0.12 6.02
C ARG A 81 16.57 1.35 6.26
N SER A 82 15.69 2.13 6.86
CA SER A 82 15.85 3.57 7.08
C SER A 82 15.93 3.89 8.58
N THR A 83 16.04 5.17 8.93
CA THR A 83 15.94 5.65 10.32
C THR A 83 14.50 6.05 10.73
N GLN A 84 13.51 5.77 9.88
CA GLN A 84 12.11 6.08 10.13
C GLN A 84 11.38 4.93 10.83
N SER A 85 10.17 5.19 11.31
CA SER A 85 9.31 4.19 11.95
C SER A 85 7.89 4.25 11.41
N CYS A 86 7.32 3.07 11.16
CA CYS A 86 5.92 2.89 10.80
C CYS A 86 4.95 3.14 11.98
N GLU A 87 5.43 3.22 13.22
CA GLU A 87 4.57 3.42 14.40
C GLU A 87 3.79 4.73 14.28
N GLY A 88 2.45 4.62 14.35
CA GLY A 88 1.55 5.75 14.21
C GLY A 88 1.33 6.24 12.78
N ALA A 89 1.90 5.58 11.77
CA ALA A 89 1.81 6.01 10.38
C ALA A 89 0.46 5.65 9.72
N THR A 90 0.20 6.27 8.58
CA THR A 90 -0.88 5.92 7.64
C THR A 90 -0.30 5.31 6.37
N LEU A 91 -0.84 4.17 5.95
CA LEU A 91 -0.53 3.54 4.66
C LEU A 91 -1.59 3.90 3.63
N TYR A 92 -1.16 4.42 2.49
CA TYR A 92 -1.98 4.67 1.31
C TYR A 92 -1.62 3.63 0.25
N ILE A 93 -2.58 2.90 -0.26
CA ILE A 93 -2.34 1.82 -1.22
C ILE A 93 -3.39 1.81 -2.33
N THR A 94 -3.01 1.50 -3.57
CA THR A 94 -3.95 1.49 -4.71
C THR A 94 -4.97 0.35 -4.65
N MET A 95 -4.67 -0.75 -3.97
CA MET A 95 -5.52 -1.94 -3.87
C MET A 95 -5.60 -2.45 -2.42
N SER A 96 -6.71 -3.03 -2.00
CA SER A 96 -6.81 -3.53 -0.62
C SER A 96 -5.76 -4.61 -0.32
N PRO A 97 -5.18 -4.61 0.90
CA PRO A 97 -4.09 -5.51 1.24
C PRO A 97 -4.54 -6.98 1.36
N CYS A 98 -3.66 -7.91 1.02
CA CYS A 98 -3.89 -9.34 1.24
C CYS A 98 -3.70 -9.72 2.72
N LYS A 99 -4.12 -10.94 3.11
CA LYS A 99 -3.96 -11.47 4.48
C LYS A 99 -2.53 -11.37 5.01
N ASP A 100 -1.54 -11.67 4.17
CA ASP A 100 -0.13 -11.66 4.58
C ASP A 100 0.37 -10.23 4.82
N CYS A 101 0.09 -9.32 3.88
CA CYS A 101 0.39 -7.90 4.06
C CYS A 101 -0.34 -7.30 5.27
N SER A 102 -1.59 -7.66 5.51
CA SER A 102 -2.36 -7.16 6.65
C SER A 102 -1.73 -7.49 8.00
N LYS A 103 -1.17 -8.69 8.17
CA LYS A 103 -0.40 -9.04 9.37
C LYS A 103 0.82 -8.13 9.55
N LEU A 104 1.56 -7.88 8.46
CA LEU A 104 2.73 -7.01 8.48
C LEU A 104 2.37 -5.55 8.78
N ILE A 105 1.29 -5.05 8.18
CA ILE A 105 0.78 -3.69 8.41
C ILE A 105 0.50 -3.50 9.89
N HIS A 106 -0.30 -4.38 10.50
CA HIS A 106 -0.62 -4.30 11.92
C HIS A 106 0.65 -4.37 12.80
N GLN A 107 1.50 -5.36 12.55
CA GLN A 107 2.70 -5.58 13.37
C GLN A 107 3.74 -4.46 13.24
N SER A 108 3.74 -3.73 12.13
CA SER A 108 4.63 -2.58 11.90
C SER A 108 4.21 -1.30 12.65
N GLY A 109 3.04 -1.28 13.29
CA GLY A 109 2.56 -0.14 14.06
C GLY A 109 1.75 0.89 13.25
N ILE A 110 1.42 0.59 11.99
CA ILE A 110 0.53 1.41 11.17
C ILE A 110 -0.86 1.44 11.81
N LYS A 111 -1.43 2.64 11.99
CA LYS A 111 -2.73 2.83 12.65
C LYS A 111 -3.88 3.06 11.68
N ARG A 112 -3.57 3.40 10.42
CA ARG A 112 -4.57 3.70 9.41
C ARG A 112 -4.15 3.20 8.03
N VAL A 113 -5.08 2.60 7.31
CA VAL A 113 -4.92 2.17 5.92
C VAL A 113 -5.99 2.84 5.07
N VAL A 114 -5.58 3.51 4.02
CA VAL A 114 -6.47 4.10 3.02
C VAL A 114 -6.19 3.44 1.68
N TYR A 115 -7.22 2.90 1.04
CA TYR A 115 -7.06 2.21 -0.23
C TYR A 115 -8.06 2.66 -1.30
N GLN A 116 -7.70 2.48 -2.57
CA GLN A 116 -8.54 2.90 -3.69
C GLN A 116 -9.48 1.78 -4.18
N GLU A 117 -8.93 0.60 -4.51
CA GLU A 117 -9.68 -0.49 -5.12
C GLU A 117 -9.80 -1.69 -4.18
N THR A 118 -11.00 -2.23 -4.00
CA THR A 118 -11.22 -3.46 -3.22
C THR A 118 -10.78 -4.68 -4.02
N TYR A 119 -9.86 -5.48 -3.47
CA TYR A 119 -9.50 -6.79 -3.99
C TYR A 119 -10.63 -7.80 -3.67
N LYS A 120 -10.70 -8.90 -4.43
CA LYS A 120 -11.79 -9.89 -4.29
C LYS A 120 -11.90 -10.50 -2.89
N ASP A 121 -10.80 -10.54 -2.13
CA ASP A 121 -10.75 -11.08 -0.78
C ASP A 121 -10.66 -9.94 0.26
N ASN A 122 -11.70 -9.80 1.06
CA ASN A 122 -11.80 -8.77 2.11
C ASN A 122 -11.24 -9.21 3.47
N SER A 123 -10.83 -10.47 3.62
CA SER A 123 -10.34 -10.99 4.90
C SER A 123 -9.14 -10.23 5.46
N GLY A 124 -8.29 -9.67 4.58
CA GLY A 124 -7.18 -8.81 4.97
C GLY A 124 -7.66 -7.48 5.59
N ILE A 125 -8.74 -6.91 5.07
CA ILE A 125 -9.37 -5.70 5.62
C ILE A 125 -10.03 -6.02 6.96
N GLU A 126 -10.84 -7.08 7.01
CA GLU A 126 -11.55 -7.49 8.23
C GLU A 126 -10.57 -7.78 9.38
N PHE A 127 -9.41 -8.37 9.08
CA PHE A 127 -8.34 -8.56 10.07
C PHE A 127 -7.83 -7.23 10.63
N LEU A 128 -7.56 -6.25 9.77
CA LEU A 128 -7.04 -4.94 10.17
C LEU A 128 -8.04 -4.19 11.06
N GLU A 129 -9.31 -4.18 10.68
CA GLU A 129 -10.38 -3.57 11.46
C GLU A 129 -10.52 -4.21 12.84
N LYS A 130 -10.51 -5.55 12.91
CA LYS A 130 -10.52 -6.30 14.19
C LYS A 130 -9.29 -6.02 15.05
N ALA A 131 -8.16 -5.75 14.42
CA ALA A 131 -6.90 -5.42 15.08
C ALA A 131 -6.80 -3.94 15.50
N GLY A 132 -7.86 -3.15 15.31
CA GLY A 132 -7.93 -1.74 15.70
C GLY A 132 -7.22 -0.78 14.75
N VAL A 133 -6.95 -1.20 13.52
CA VAL A 133 -6.43 -0.34 12.44
C VAL A 133 -7.62 0.33 11.75
N GLU A 134 -7.60 1.66 11.62
CA GLU A 134 -8.62 2.39 10.86
C GLU A 134 -8.47 2.08 9.37
N VAL A 135 -9.55 1.65 8.72
CA VAL A 135 -9.54 1.33 7.29
C VAL A 135 -10.55 2.22 6.55
N ALA A 136 -10.11 2.84 5.44
CA ALA A 136 -10.95 3.71 4.62
C ALA A 136 -10.78 3.41 3.13
N CYS A 137 -11.89 3.29 2.41
CA CYS A 137 -11.91 3.11 0.96
C CYS A 137 -12.24 4.45 0.26
N LEU A 138 -11.40 4.88 -0.67
CA LEU A 138 -11.57 6.10 -1.47
C LEU A 138 -11.42 5.76 -2.98
N PRO A 139 -12.49 5.27 -3.63
CA PRO A 139 -12.39 4.78 -5.01
C PRO A 139 -12.27 5.90 -6.05
N ASP A 140 -12.99 7.01 -5.87
CA ASP A 140 -13.00 8.15 -6.78
C ASP A 140 -11.96 9.18 -6.33
N LEU A 141 -10.83 9.28 -7.02
CA LEU A 141 -9.77 10.23 -6.66
C LEU A 141 -10.01 11.64 -7.19
N ASP A 142 -10.88 11.83 -8.18
CA ASP A 142 -11.00 13.04 -8.99
C ASP A 142 -12.10 14.00 -8.56
N GLN A 143 -12.92 13.62 -7.57
CA GLN A 143 -13.81 14.57 -6.88
C GLN A 143 -13.03 15.63 -6.10
N ILE A 144 -12.89 16.81 -6.72
CA ILE A 144 -12.50 18.05 -6.05
C ILE A 144 -13.74 18.57 -5.30
N GLN A 145 -13.75 18.40 -3.98
CA GLN A 145 -14.73 19.03 -3.08
C GLN A 145 -14.19 20.33 -2.49
#